data_AF-A0A928TSL7-F1
#
_entry.id   AF-A0A928TSL7-F1
#
_cell.length_a   1.000
_cell.length_b   1.000
_cell.length_c   1.000
_cell.angle_alpha   90.00
_cell.angle_beta   90.00
_cell.angle_gamma   90.00
#
_symmetry.space_group_name_H-M   'P 1'
#
loop_
_entity.id
_entity.type
_entity.pdbx_description
1 polymer ?
#
loop_
_entity_poly.entity_id
_entity_poly.type
_entity_poly.pdbx_seq_one_letter_code
_entity_poly.pdbx_strand_id
1 'polypeptide(L)'
;MQSLFTFSFWFNLHAVPFLPAVGRALAVLFAALIAGGVACAFAARMRQASKEWRRALGRLSSHLVWTGLIGFLLWMFNEQWVPILSMRFFFVLWFIWFLGGFYPIYRYVWVEVPEKMKLHEERLEREKWLPKKKR
;
A
#
# COMPACT_ATOMS: atom_id res chain seq x y z
N MET A 1 7.56 7.34 -34.45
CA MET A 1 7.05 7.61 -33.09
C MET A 1 5.89 6.66 -32.86
N GLN A 2 6.02 5.70 -31.93
CA GLN A 2 4.89 4.81 -31.62
C GLN A 2 3.88 5.59 -30.78
N SER A 3 2.60 5.58 -31.16
CA SER A 3 1.55 6.24 -30.41
C SER A 3 1.32 5.51 -29.08
N LEU A 4 1.31 6.23 -27.96
CA LEU A 4 1.14 5.67 -26.60
C LEU A 4 -0.21 4.96 -26.37
N PHE A 5 -1.17 5.17 -27.27
CA PHE A 5 -2.52 4.59 -27.20
C PHE A 5 -2.69 3.32 -28.04
N THR A 6 -1.64 2.80 -28.69
CA THR A 6 -1.77 1.54 -29.43
C THR A 6 -1.76 0.34 -28.48
N PHE A 7 -2.68 -0.60 -28.69
CA PHE A 7 -2.73 -1.86 -27.93
C PHE A 7 -1.39 -2.60 -27.97
N SER A 8 -0.71 -2.58 -29.12
CA SER A 8 0.62 -3.18 -29.29
C SER A 8 1.70 -2.58 -28.39
N PHE A 9 1.56 -1.33 -27.95
CA PHE A 9 2.51 -0.72 -27.01
C PHE A 9 2.43 -1.35 -25.61
N TRP A 10 1.24 -1.73 -25.18
CA TRP A 10 0.96 -2.24 -23.84
C TRP A 10 1.14 -3.76 -23.72
N PHE A 11 0.84 -4.50 -24.79
CA PHE A 11 0.86 -5.97 -24.85
C PHE A 11 2.03 -6.54 -25.68
N ASN A 12 3.11 -5.77 -25.87
CA ASN A 12 4.29 -6.28 -26.57
C ASN A 12 5.01 -7.33 -25.70
N LEU A 13 5.21 -8.54 -26.25
CA LEU A 13 6.00 -9.60 -25.60
C LEU A 13 7.48 -9.22 -25.43
N HIS A 14 8.00 -8.35 -26.29
CA HIS A 14 9.36 -7.84 -26.18
C HIS A 14 9.29 -6.34 -25.92
N ALA A 15 8.96 -5.99 -24.67
CA ALA A 15 8.94 -4.61 -24.24
C ALA A 15 10.36 -4.04 -24.37
N VAL A 16 10.50 -2.95 -25.12
CA VAL A 16 11.73 -2.17 -25.15
C VAL A 16 12.04 -1.72 -23.72
N PRO A 17 13.28 -1.93 -23.22
CA PRO A 17 13.68 -1.57 -21.88
C PRO A 17 13.42 -0.09 -21.63
N PHE A 18 13.11 0.24 -20.38
CA PHE A 18 12.94 1.63 -20.01
C PHE A 18 14.24 2.41 -20.23
N LEU A 19 14.10 3.73 -20.48
CA LEU A 19 15.24 4.63 -20.40
C LEU A 19 15.93 4.44 -19.04
N PRO A 20 17.27 4.38 -18.96
CA PRO A 20 17.97 4.12 -17.70
C PRO A 20 17.57 5.05 -16.56
N ALA A 21 17.23 6.31 -16.87
CA ALA A 21 16.71 7.27 -15.90
C ALA A 21 15.35 6.85 -15.32
N VAL A 22 14.43 6.36 -16.16
CA VAL A 22 13.10 5.88 -15.74
C VAL A 22 13.23 4.60 -14.92
N GLY A 23 14.09 3.66 -15.33
CA GLY A 23 14.37 2.45 -14.56
C GLY A 23 14.88 2.76 -13.16
N ARG A 24 15.85 3.67 -13.03
CA ARG A 24 16.34 4.14 -11.72
C ARG A 24 15.26 4.83 -10.89
N ALA A 25 14.45 5.69 -11.51
CA ALA A 25 13.36 6.38 -10.81
C ALA A 25 12.32 5.38 -10.25
N LEU A 26 11.96 4.37 -11.03
CA LEU A 26 11.08 3.28 -10.59
C LEU A 26 11.71 2.46 -9.46
N ALA A 27 12.98 2.08 -9.57
CA ALA A 27 13.69 1.37 -8.51
C ALA A 27 13.71 2.16 -7.18
N VAL A 28 13.98 3.46 -7.25
CA VAL A 28 13.93 4.37 -6.08
C VAL A 28 12.51 4.46 -5.52
N LEU A 29 11.49 4.58 -6.37
CA LEU A 29 10.09 4.61 -5.95
C LEU A 29 9.72 3.33 -5.20
N PHE A 30 10.03 2.15 -5.74
CA PHE A 30 9.72 0.88 -5.09
C PHE A 30 10.48 0.70 -3.78
N ALA A 31 11.77 1.08 -3.74
CA ALA A 31 12.55 1.10 -2.51
C ALA A 31 11.93 2.04 -1.46
N ALA A 32 11.48 3.23 -1.86
CA ALA A 32 10.81 4.18 -0.98
C ALA A 32 9.46 3.65 -0.47
N LEU A 33 8.68 2.94 -1.28
CA LEU A 33 7.43 2.29 -0.86
C LEU A 33 7.71 1.21 0.20
N ILE A 34 8.71 0.35 -0.01
CA ILE A 34 9.10 -0.67 0.95
C ILE A 34 9.59 -0.02 2.25
N ALA A 35 10.49 0.97 2.15
CA ALA A 35 11.02 1.69 3.31
C ALA A 35 9.91 2.41 4.09
N GLY A 36 8.99 3.08 3.40
CA GLY A 36 7.82 3.71 4.01
C GLY A 36 6.88 2.71 4.67
N GLY A 37 6.68 1.55 4.06
CA GLY A 37 5.92 0.45 4.65
C GLY A 37 6.57 -0.09 5.94
N VAL A 38 7.89 -0.28 5.94
CA VAL A 38 8.65 -0.71 7.13
C VAL A 38 8.59 0.37 8.23
N ALA A 39 8.75 1.64 7.87
CA ALA A 39 8.62 2.76 8.81
C ALA A 39 7.22 2.81 9.44
N CYS A 40 6.15 2.58 8.66
CA CYS A 40 4.79 2.46 9.20
C CYS A 40 4.64 1.28 10.17
N ALA A 41 5.25 0.12 9.88
CA ALA A 41 5.25 -1.01 10.81
C ALA A 41 5.96 -0.68 12.13
N PHE A 42 7.08 0.03 12.07
CA PHE A 42 7.80 0.46 13.26
C PHE A 42 6.98 1.46 14.07
N ALA A 43 6.39 2.47 13.42
CA ALA A 43 5.50 3.43 14.05
C ALA A 43 4.29 2.74 14.71
N ALA A 44 3.72 1.70 14.08
CA ALA A 44 2.62 0.92 14.65
C ALA A 44 3.01 0.16 15.93
N ARG A 45 4.31 -0.10 16.15
CA ARG A 45 4.81 -0.76 17.37
C ARG A 45 5.14 0.23 18.49
N MET A 46 5.20 1.53 18.20
CA MET A 46 5.47 2.54 19.21
C MET A 46 4.32 2.65 20.21
N ARG A 47 4.67 2.73 21.50
CA ARG A 47 3.72 2.69 22.63
C ARG A 47 2.66 3.79 22.62
N GLN A 48 2.90 4.89 21.91
CA GLN A 48 2.05 6.08 21.90
C GLN A 48 0.86 6.00 20.94
N ALA A 49 0.85 5.06 19.98
CA ALA A 49 -0.28 4.92 19.06
C ALA A 49 -1.46 4.19 19.72
N SER A 50 -2.68 4.71 19.54
CA SER A 50 -3.92 4.01 19.94
C SER A 50 -4.08 2.70 19.14
N LYS A 51 -4.87 1.76 19.66
CA LYS A 51 -5.05 0.43 19.04
C LYS A 51 -5.58 0.55 17.60
N GLU A 52 -6.42 1.54 17.36
CA GLU A 52 -7.03 1.90 16.07
C GLU A 52 -5.95 2.40 15.10
N TRP A 53 -5.11 3.33 15.54
CA TRP A 53 -4.00 3.85 14.74
C TRP A 53 -2.96 2.78 14.41
N ARG A 54 -2.64 1.90 15.36
CA ARG A 54 -1.74 0.76 15.09
C ARG A 54 -2.30 -0.16 14.02
N ARG A 55 -3.61 -0.39 14.01
CA ARG A 55 -4.27 -1.21 12.98
C ARG A 55 -4.29 -0.51 11.62
N ALA A 56 -4.51 0.80 11.57
CA ALA A 56 -4.42 1.59 10.35
C ALA A 56 -3.01 1.55 9.76
N LEU A 57 -2.00 1.84 10.58
CA LEU A 57 -0.58 1.79 10.20
C LEU A 57 -0.14 0.39 9.80
N GLY A 58 -0.64 -0.65 10.46
CA GLY A 58 -0.37 -2.04 10.08
C GLY A 58 -0.94 -2.40 8.69
N ARG A 59 -2.16 -1.94 8.38
CA ARG A 59 -2.77 -2.12 7.05
C ARG A 59 -1.99 -1.35 5.98
N LEU A 60 -1.64 -0.09 6.26
CA LEU A 60 -0.86 0.76 5.36
C LEU A 60 0.54 0.19 5.12
N SER A 61 1.21 -0.25 6.19
CA SER A 61 2.50 -0.90 6.12
C SER A 61 2.47 -2.13 5.22
N SER A 62 1.54 -3.05 5.44
CA SER A 62 1.40 -4.25 4.63
C SER A 62 1.16 -3.90 3.16
N HIS A 63 0.26 -2.95 2.89
CA HIS A 63 -0.04 -2.51 1.52
C HIS A 63 1.20 -1.91 0.83
N LEU A 64 1.93 -1.01 1.49
CA LEU A 64 3.13 -0.36 0.95
C LEU A 64 4.27 -1.37 0.70
N VAL A 65 4.48 -2.31 1.63
CA VAL A 65 5.52 -3.34 1.47
C VAL A 65 5.18 -4.27 0.31
N TRP A 66 3.96 -4.80 0.25
CA TRP A 66 3.55 -5.70 -0.84
C TRP A 66 3.53 -5.01 -2.20
N THR A 67 3.04 -3.77 -2.25
CA THR A 67 3.06 -2.98 -3.50
C THR A 67 4.47 -2.66 -3.95
N GLY A 68 5.35 -2.26 -3.04
CA GLY A 68 6.76 -2.05 -3.33
C GLY A 68 7.47 -3.34 -3.79
N LEU A 69 7.25 -4.48 -3.12
CA LEU A 69 7.85 -5.77 -3.49
C LEU A 69 7.39 -6.26 -4.86
N ILE A 70 6.08 -6.21 -5.14
CA ILE A 70 5.54 -6.61 -6.44
C ILE A 70 6.03 -5.66 -7.54
N GLY A 71 6.07 -4.36 -7.28
CA GLY A 71 6.62 -3.38 -8.21
C GLY A 71 8.09 -3.64 -8.54
N PHE A 72 8.88 -3.96 -7.51
CA PHE A 72 10.30 -4.33 -7.67
C PHE A 72 10.48 -5.63 -8.47
N LEU A 73 9.64 -6.65 -8.23
CA LEU A 73 9.62 -7.88 -9.01
C LEU A 73 9.28 -7.63 -10.48
N LEU A 74 8.25 -6.82 -10.76
CA LEU A 74 7.90 -6.44 -12.13
C LEU A 74 9.03 -5.69 -12.83
N TRP A 75 9.71 -4.79 -12.11
CA TRP A 75 10.89 -4.11 -12.63
C TRP A 75 12.04 -5.07 -12.93
N MET A 76 12.33 -6.02 -12.04
CA MET A 76 13.33 -7.07 -12.29
C MET A 76 12.98 -7.93 -13.52
N PHE A 77 11.72 -8.32 -13.69
CA PHE A 77 11.30 -9.10 -14.86
C PHE A 77 11.43 -8.30 -16.16
N ASN A 78 11.25 -6.98 -16.10
CA ASN A 78 11.51 -6.10 -17.23
C ASN A 78 13.00 -6.07 -17.59
N GLU A 79 13.90 -5.92 -16.60
CA GLU A 79 15.35 -5.94 -16.81
C GLU A 79 15.88 -7.30 -17.30
N GLN A 80 15.24 -8.41 -16.90
CA GLN A 80 15.58 -9.76 -17.34
C GLN A 80 14.92 -10.16 -18.67
N TRP A 81 14.20 -9.25 -19.32
CA TRP A 81 13.54 -9.50 -20.61
C TRP A 81 12.58 -10.70 -20.61
N VAL A 82 11.89 -10.95 -19.48
CA VAL A 82 10.96 -12.07 -19.36
C VAL A 82 9.73 -11.79 -20.25
N PRO A 83 9.44 -12.57 -21.31
CA PRO A 83 8.54 -12.13 -22.38
C PRO A 83 7.11 -11.81 -21.94
N ILE A 84 6.56 -12.59 -21.01
CA ILE A 84 5.17 -12.41 -20.57
C ILE A 84 5.11 -11.42 -19.40
N LEU A 85 5.99 -11.55 -18.41
CA LEU A 85 5.93 -10.77 -17.18
C LEU A 85 6.52 -9.35 -17.30
N SER A 86 7.26 -9.06 -18.37
CA SER A 86 7.81 -7.72 -18.65
C SER A 86 6.82 -6.76 -19.32
N MET A 87 5.61 -7.23 -19.68
CA MET A 87 4.62 -6.40 -20.38
C MET A 87 4.26 -5.15 -19.57
N ARG A 88 4.19 -4.00 -20.25
CA ARG A 88 3.82 -2.72 -19.63
C ARG A 88 2.42 -2.74 -19.02
N PHE A 89 1.54 -3.59 -19.55
CA PHE A 89 0.22 -3.86 -18.97
C PHE A 89 0.26 -4.22 -17.48
N PHE A 90 1.25 -4.99 -17.03
CA PHE A 90 1.35 -5.37 -15.61
C PHE A 90 1.65 -4.18 -14.70
N PHE A 91 2.39 -3.17 -15.17
CA PHE A 91 2.60 -1.93 -14.41
C PHE A 91 1.31 -1.13 -14.26
N VAL A 92 0.44 -1.11 -15.27
CA VAL A 92 -0.87 -0.46 -15.18
C VAL A 92 -1.76 -1.21 -14.20
N LEU A 93 -1.82 -2.54 -14.30
CA LEU A 93 -2.57 -3.37 -13.38
C LEU A 93 -2.08 -3.21 -11.94
N TRP A 94 -0.76 -3.20 -11.75
CA TRP A 94 -0.10 -2.93 -10.47
C TRP A 94 -0.48 -1.55 -9.93
N PHE A 95 -0.50 -0.52 -10.78
CA PHE A 95 -0.84 0.83 -10.35
C PHE A 95 -2.32 0.96 -9.95
N ILE A 96 -3.23 0.31 -10.69
CA ILE A 96 -4.65 0.22 -10.31
C ILE A 96 -4.81 -0.49 -8.97
N TRP A 97 -4.10 -1.59 -8.76
CA TRP A 97 -4.13 -2.33 -7.49
C TRP A 97 -3.54 -1.50 -6.33
N PHE A 98 -2.44 -0.79 -6.58
CA PHE A 98 -1.83 0.15 -5.63
C PHE A 98 -2.84 1.21 -5.19
N LEU A 99 -3.49 1.90 -6.14
CA LEU A 99 -4.51 2.91 -5.84
C LEU A 99 -5.75 2.30 -5.16
N GLY A 100 -6.23 1.16 -5.64
CA GLY A 100 -7.40 0.47 -5.09
C GLY A 100 -7.21 0.05 -3.63
N GLY A 101 -5.99 -0.31 -3.23
CA GLY A 101 -5.70 -0.66 -1.84
C GLY A 101 -5.65 0.53 -0.86
N PHE A 102 -5.56 1.78 -1.34
CA PHE A 102 -5.72 2.95 -0.47
C PHE A 102 -7.17 3.17 -0.05
N TYR A 103 -8.15 2.82 -0.88
CA TYR A 103 -9.56 3.00 -0.56
C TYR A 103 -10.00 2.34 0.76
N PRO A 104 -9.72 1.05 1.04
CA PRO A 104 -10.09 0.44 2.32
C PRO A 104 -9.34 1.04 3.52
N ILE A 105 -8.11 1.53 3.33
CA ILE A 105 -7.35 2.21 4.38
C ILE A 105 -7.99 3.57 4.69
N TYR A 106 -8.32 4.33 3.65
CA TYR A 106 -9.04 5.60 3.76
C TYR A 106 -10.37 5.40 4.50
N ARG A 107 -11.20 4.46 4.05
CA ARG A 107 -12.47 4.13 4.70
C ARG A 107 -12.28 3.74 6.17
N TYR A 108 -11.25 2.94 6.47
CA TYR A 108 -10.96 2.56 7.86
C TYR A 108 -10.65 3.77 8.73
N VAL A 109 -9.74 4.64 8.28
CA VAL A 109 -9.27 5.80 9.05
C VAL A 109 -10.37 6.85 9.23
N TRP A 110 -11.14 7.16 8.18
CA TRP A 110 -12.10 8.25 8.21
C TRP A 110 -13.50 7.86 8.66
N VAL A 111 -13.87 6.58 8.54
CA VAL A 111 -15.22 6.10 8.91
C VAL A 111 -15.17 5.24 10.15
N GLU A 112 -14.37 4.17 10.17
CA GLU A 112 -14.40 3.19 11.27
C GLU A 112 -13.69 3.68 12.55
N VAL A 113 -12.60 4.45 12.43
CA VAL A 113 -11.89 4.98 13.61
C VAL A 113 -12.76 5.94 14.43
N PRO A 114 -13.38 6.99 13.85
CA PRO A 114 -14.21 7.90 14.66
C PRO A 114 -15.42 7.20 15.27
N GLU A 115 -16.02 6.22 14.59
CA GLU A 115 -17.11 5.42 15.14
C GLU A 115 -16.67 4.60 16.37
N LYS A 116 -15.49 3.97 16.30
CA LYS A 116 -14.92 3.20 17.42
C LYS A 116 -14.54 4.09 18.60
N MET A 117 -14.08 5.32 18.34
CA MET A 117 -13.77 6.28 19.39
C MET A 117 -15.04 6.69 20.15
N LYS A 118 -16.14 7.00 19.45
CA LYS A 118 -17.44 7.31 20.09
C LYS A 118 -17.96 6.15 20.93
N LEU A 119 -17.92 4.93 20.38
CA LEU A 119 -18.34 3.73 21.12
C LEU A 119 -17.48 3.48 22.36
N HIS A 120 -16.19 3.86 22.33
CA HIS A 120 -15.31 3.75 23.49
C HIS A 120 -15.70 4.77 24.57
N GLU A 121 -15.98 6.01 24.18
CA GLU A 121 -16.46 7.07 25.09
C GLU A 121 -17.80 6.69 25.74
N GLU A 122 -18.78 6.22 24.96
CA GLU A 122 -20.07 5.77 25.50
C GLU A 122 -19.96 4.58 26.47
N ARG A 123 -18.97 3.69 26.25
CA ARG A 123 -18.69 2.59 27.18
C ARG A 123 -18.11 3.12 28.48
N LEU A 124 -17.17 4.07 28.40
CA LEU A 124 -16.57 4.71 29.57
C LEU A 124 -17.62 5.48 30.38
N GLU A 125 -18.55 6.17 29.71
CA GLU A 125 -19.67 6.85 30.37
C GLU A 125 -20.62 5.87 31.05
N ARG A 126 -20.98 4.76 30.40
CA ARG A 126 -21.82 3.71 31.02
C ARG A 126 -21.13 3.04 32.20
N GLU A 127 -19.84 2.71 32.07
CA GLU A 127 -19.03 2.09 33.13
C GLU A 127 -18.85 2.99 34.36
N LYS A 128 -18.97 4.32 34.20
CA LYS A 128 -18.97 5.26 35.33
C LYS A 128 -20.13 5.01 36.30
N TRP A 129 -21.28 4.59 35.78
CA TRP A 129 -22.52 4.41 36.55
C TRP A 129 -22.77 2.95 36.96
N LEU A 130 -22.02 2.00 36.42
CA LEU A 130 -22.14 0.59 36.77
C LEU A 130 -21.30 0.26 38.02
N PRO A 131 -21.85 -0.50 38.99
CA PRO A 131 -21.09 -0.93 40.16
C PRO A 131 -19.91 -1.80 39.70
N LYS A 132 -18.68 -1.33 39.97
CA LYS A 132 -17.47 -2.08 39.64
C LYS A 132 -17.44 -3.35 40.50
N LYS A 133 -17.35 -4.51 39.84
CA LYS A 133 -17.16 -5.79 40.53
C LYS A 133 -15.83 -5.72 41.29
N LYS A 134 -15.86 -5.76 42.63
CA LYS A 134 -14.64 -5.87 43.45
C LYS A 134 -13.96 -7.19 43.06
N ARG A 135 -12.72 -7.10 42.60
CA ARG A 135 -11.89 -8.24 42.23
C ARG A 135 -11.25 -8.83 43.47
#